data_AF-A0A7C5MLZ6-F1
#
_entry.id   AF-A0A7C5MLZ6-F1
#
_cell.length_a   1.000
_cell.length_b   1.000
_cell.length_c   1.000
_cell.angle_alpha   90.00
_cell.angle_beta   90.00
_cell.angle_gamma   90.00
#
_symmetry.space_group_name_H-M   'P 1'
#
loop_
_entity.id
_entity.type
_entity.pdbx_description
1 polymer ?
#
loop_
_entity_poly.entity_id
_entity_poly.type
_entity_poly.pdbx_seq_one_letter_code
_entity_poly.pdbx_strand_id
1 'polypeptide(L)'
;MSKLKDFKTKLTLSIDSGVLKDAKKVASQRRIPVSRLVENFLKWVAKPEVYCFNCGEKFAVEDSKVCPKCGWLVCPKCKACRCNLSEEVASAVFHMRKTFEDLLGGRLKL
;
A
#
# COMPACT_ATOMS: atom_id res chain seq x y z
N MET A 1 -14.78 -22.39 29.52
CA MET A 1 -15.35 -21.80 28.29
C MET A 1 -14.52 -20.55 27.99
N SER A 2 -13.87 -20.31 26.85
CA SER A 2 -13.80 -20.94 25.52
C SER A 2 -12.37 -20.69 24.98
N LYS A 3 -11.74 -21.72 24.40
CA LYS A 3 -10.46 -21.56 23.68
C LYS A 3 -10.74 -20.77 22.40
N LEU A 4 -10.46 -19.47 22.40
CA LEU A 4 -10.32 -18.71 21.15
C LEU A 4 -9.10 -19.28 20.42
N LYS A 5 -9.35 -20.18 19.46
CA LYS A 5 -8.32 -20.70 18.55
C LYS A 5 -7.73 -19.50 17.80
N ASP A 6 -6.45 -19.21 18.01
CA ASP A 6 -5.74 -18.23 17.19
C ASP A 6 -5.78 -18.70 15.72
N PHE A 7 -6.57 -18.04 14.87
CA PHE A 7 -6.76 -18.37 13.45
C PHE A 7 -5.53 -18.06 12.56
N LYS A 8 -4.33 -17.98 13.13
CA LYS A 8 -3.12 -17.65 12.36
C LYS A 8 -2.53 -18.89 11.71
N THR A 9 -2.42 -18.86 10.38
CA THR A 9 -1.79 -19.92 9.59
C THR A 9 -0.31 -19.59 9.34
N LYS A 10 0.56 -20.59 9.37
CA LYS A 10 1.99 -20.42 9.05
C LYS A 10 2.16 -20.16 7.55
N LEU A 11 2.93 -19.13 7.23
CA LEU A 11 3.38 -18.81 5.88
C LEU A 11 4.88 -19.12 5.78
N THR A 12 5.24 -20.10 4.96
CA THR A 12 6.64 -20.47 4.68
C THR A 12 7.01 -19.94 3.31
N LEU A 13 8.01 -19.06 3.25
CA LEU A 13 8.52 -18.46 2.02
C LEU A 13 10.04 -18.43 2.08
N SER A 14 10.67 -18.56 0.90
CA SER A 14 12.10 -18.33 0.74
C SER A 14 12.34 -16.84 0.45
N ILE A 15 13.24 -16.22 1.20
CA ILE A 15 13.66 -14.84 1.03
C ILE A 15 15.17 -14.75 1.25
N ASP A 16 15.82 -13.76 0.64
CA ASP A 16 17.22 -13.47 0.90
C ASP A 16 17.49 -13.30 2.41
N SER A 17 18.57 -13.94 2.87
CA SER A 17 18.91 -13.97 4.30
C SER A 17 19.33 -12.60 4.85
N GLY A 18 19.96 -11.77 4.03
CA GLY A 18 20.34 -10.40 4.36
C GLY A 18 19.10 -9.51 4.52
N VAL A 19 18.17 -9.60 3.56
CA VAL A 19 16.89 -8.88 3.61
C VAL A 19 16.11 -9.21 4.89
N LEU A 20 16.01 -10.49 5.25
CA LEU A 20 15.32 -10.89 6.49
C LEU A 20 16.02 -10.38 7.74
N LYS A 21 17.36 -10.39 7.77
CA LYS A 21 18.16 -9.91 8.90
C LYS A 21 17.95 -8.40 9.13
N ASP A 22 18.02 -7.61 8.06
CA ASP A 22 17.86 -6.16 8.13
C ASP A 22 16.42 -5.77 8.49
N ALA A 23 15.44 -6.45 7.89
CA ALA A 23 14.04 -6.27 8.23
C ALA A 23 13.76 -6.57 9.71
N LYS A 24 14.31 -7.67 10.26
CA LYS A 24 14.18 -8.02 11.69
C LYS A 24 14.78 -6.94 12.60
N LYS A 25 15.95 -6.39 12.24
CA LYS A 25 16.60 -5.31 13.00
C LYS A 25 15.71 -4.07 13.08
N VAL A 26 15.21 -3.60 11.94
CA VAL A 26 14.34 -2.41 11.86
C VAL A 26 13.00 -2.66 12.55
N ALA A 27 12.41 -3.84 12.36
CA ALA A 27 11.13 -4.21 12.96
C ALA A 27 11.21 -4.23 14.50
N SER A 28 12.32 -4.75 15.04
CA SER A 28 12.60 -4.73 16.49
C SER A 28 12.69 -3.31 17.05
N GLN A 29 13.41 -2.40 16.36
CA GLN A 29 13.49 -0.98 16.76
C GLN A 29 12.12 -0.30 16.79
N ARG A 30 11.23 -0.68 15.87
CA ARG A 30 9.85 -0.18 15.79
C ARG A 30 8.86 -0.93 16.70
N ARG A 31 9.31 -1.93 17.46
CA ARG A 31 8.48 -2.81 18.31
C ARG A 31 7.34 -3.49 17.52
N ILE A 32 7.60 -3.85 16.27
CA ILE A 32 6.65 -4.54 15.39
C ILE A 32 7.26 -5.90 14.98
N PRO A 33 6.56 -7.03 15.13
CA PRO A 33 7.06 -8.30 14.65
C PRO A 33 7.01 -8.37 13.11
N VAL A 34 7.98 -9.04 12.49
CA VAL A 34 8.03 -9.20 11.02
C VAL A 34 6.76 -9.84 10.48
N SER A 35 6.16 -10.80 11.21
CA SER A 35 4.89 -11.41 10.82
C SER A 35 3.76 -10.39 10.66
N ARG A 36 3.72 -9.33 11.48
CA ARG A 36 2.72 -8.25 11.35
C ARG A 36 2.99 -7.37 10.14
N LEU A 37 4.26 -7.12 9.79
CA LEU A 37 4.61 -6.40 8.57
C LEU A 37 4.17 -7.18 7.33
N VAL A 38 4.50 -8.47 7.27
CA VAL A 38 4.10 -9.35 6.16
C VAL A 38 2.59 -9.47 6.09
N GLU A 39 1.90 -9.67 7.21
CA GLU A 39 0.44 -9.76 7.25
C GLU A 39 -0.23 -8.46 6.75
N ASN A 40 0.27 -7.30 7.17
CA ASN A 40 -0.23 -6.01 6.70
C ASN A 40 0.01 -5.81 5.20
N PHE A 41 1.19 -6.20 4.71
CA PHE A 41 1.52 -6.13 3.30
C PHE A 41 0.59 -7.02 2.48
N LEU A 42 0.40 -8.28 2.88
CA LEU A 42 -0.49 -9.21 2.18
C LEU A 42 -1.96 -8.78 2.23
N LYS A 43 -2.42 -8.23 3.35
CA LYS A 43 -3.76 -7.63 3.46
C LYS A 43 -3.94 -6.51 2.45
N TRP A 44 -2.94 -5.63 2.33
CA TRP A 44 -2.98 -4.54 1.39
C TRP A 44 -2.87 -5.03 -0.06
N VAL A 45 -2.05 -6.03 -0.36
CA VAL A 45 -1.98 -6.64 -1.72
C VAL A 45 -3.33 -7.23 -2.12
N ALA A 46 -4.03 -7.89 -1.20
CA ALA A 46 -5.34 -8.48 -1.47
C ALA A 46 -6.43 -7.43 -1.69
N LYS A 47 -6.40 -6.33 -0.94
CA LYS A 47 -7.34 -5.22 -1.06
C LYS A 47 -6.63 -3.89 -0.85
N PRO A 48 -6.05 -3.31 -1.91
CA PRO A 48 -5.26 -2.10 -1.76
C PRO A 48 -6.16 -0.91 -1.48
N GLU A 49 -5.77 -0.12 -0.49
CA GLU A 49 -6.44 1.13 -0.11
C GLU A 49 -5.44 2.28 -0.20
N VAL A 50 -5.91 3.43 -0.68
CA VAL A 50 -5.11 4.64 -0.81
C VAL A 50 -5.88 5.85 -0.26
N TYR A 51 -5.14 6.91 0.07
CA TYR A 51 -5.71 8.18 0.45
C TYR A 51 -5.74 9.14 -0.75
N CYS A 52 -6.83 9.89 -0.89
CA CYS A 52 -6.92 10.96 -1.88
C CYS A 52 -5.99 12.11 -1.51
N PHE A 53 -5.05 12.46 -2.39
CA PHE A 53 -4.14 13.59 -2.18
C PHE A 53 -4.81 14.97 -2.13
N ASN A 54 -6.06 15.06 -2.61
CA ASN A 54 -6.82 16.31 -2.60
C ASN A 54 -7.71 16.46 -1.36
N CYS A 55 -8.50 15.42 -1.02
CA CYS A 55 -9.50 15.52 0.05
C CYS A 55 -9.24 14.63 1.26
N GLY A 56 -8.17 13.83 1.27
CA GLY A 56 -7.79 12.95 2.38
C GLY A 56 -8.68 11.71 2.56
N GLU A 57 -9.69 11.48 1.70
CA GLU A 57 -10.55 10.30 1.80
C GLU A 57 -9.76 9.00 1.54
N LYS A 58 -9.97 7.99 2.38
CA LYS A 58 -9.43 6.64 2.16
C LYS A 58 -10.41 5.85 1.30
N PHE A 59 -9.93 5.18 0.27
CA PHE A 59 -10.77 4.35 -0.58
C PHE A 59 -10.02 3.14 -1.12
N ALA A 60 -10.77 2.06 -1.42
CA ALA A 60 -10.20 0.90 -2.07
C ALA A 60 -9.97 1.17 -3.56
N VAL A 61 -8.89 0.62 -4.11
CA VAL A 61 -8.52 0.78 -5.52
C VAL A 61 -9.61 0.21 -6.46
N GLU A 62 -10.34 -0.82 -6.01
CA GLU A 62 -11.46 -1.42 -6.76
C GLU A 62 -12.60 -0.44 -7.01
N ASP A 63 -12.90 0.45 -6.05
CA ASP A 63 -13.99 1.44 -6.09
C ASP A 63 -13.70 2.66 -6.98
N SER A 64 -12.54 2.70 -7.62
CA SER A 64 -12.05 3.84 -8.38
C SER A 64 -11.77 3.49 -9.83
N LYS A 65 -11.91 4.46 -10.73
CA LYS A 65 -11.49 4.34 -12.14
C LYS A 65 -10.09 4.92 -12.32
N VAL A 66 -9.32 4.35 -13.23
CA VAL A 66 -8.04 4.93 -13.65
C VAL A 66 -8.33 6.11 -14.58
N CYS A 67 -7.73 7.26 -14.30
CA CYS A 67 -7.79 8.42 -15.17
C CYS A 67 -6.99 8.15 -16.45
N PRO A 68 -7.58 8.27 -17.65
CA PRO A 68 -6.87 8.00 -18.90
C PRO A 68 -5.76 9.02 -19.20
N LYS A 69 -5.83 10.23 -18.64
CA LYS A 69 -4.85 11.30 -18.87
C LYS A 69 -3.57 11.15 -18.04
N CYS A 70 -3.70 10.80 -16.76
CA CYS A 70 -2.55 10.72 -15.84
C CYS A 70 -2.24 9.31 -15.31
N GLY A 71 -3.10 8.33 -15.64
CA GLY A 71 -2.94 6.94 -15.23
C GLY A 71 -3.06 6.71 -13.71
N TRP A 72 -3.64 7.65 -12.96
CA TRP A 72 -3.87 7.53 -11.51
C TRP A 72 -5.36 7.35 -11.18
N LEU A 73 -5.64 6.87 -9.97
CA LEU A 73 -6.99 6.63 -9.47
C LEU A 73 -7.76 7.94 -9.27
N VAL A 74 -9.01 7.95 -9.75
CA VAL A 74 -9.97 9.04 -9.55
C VAL A 74 -10.65 8.84 -8.20
N CYS A 75 -10.55 9.81 -7.30
CA CYS A 75 -11.18 9.71 -5.99
C CYS A 75 -12.70 9.51 -6.12
N PRO A 76 -13.29 8.48 -5.49
CA PRO A 76 -14.73 8.25 -5.58
C PRO A 76 -15.55 9.35 -4.89
N LYS A 77 -14.98 10.06 -3.91
CA LYS A 77 -15.63 11.15 -3.16
C LYS A 77 -15.58 12.49 -3.89
N CYS A 78 -14.39 13.06 -4.11
CA CYS A 78 -14.24 14.40 -4.70
C CYS A 78 -14.00 14.41 -6.22
N LYS A 79 -13.91 13.24 -6.86
CA LYS A 79 -13.65 13.06 -8.30
C LYS A 79 -12.30 13.63 -8.79
N ALA A 80 -11.45 14.10 -7.89
CA ALA A 80 -10.11 14.57 -8.22
C ALA A 80 -9.16 13.40 -8.50
N CYS A 81 -8.19 13.65 -9.38
CA CYS A 81 -6.98 12.84 -9.56
C CYS A 81 -5.76 13.78 -9.66
N ARG A 82 -4.60 13.29 -10.09
CA ARG A 82 -3.40 14.12 -10.29
C ARG A 82 -3.67 15.35 -11.16
N CYS A 83 -4.54 15.24 -12.16
CA CYS A 83 -4.85 16.34 -13.09
C CYS A 83 -5.50 17.56 -12.43
N ASN A 84 -6.02 17.44 -11.20
CA ASN A 84 -6.68 18.52 -10.48
C ASN A 84 -5.75 19.23 -9.49
N LEU A 85 -4.48 18.82 -9.40
CA LEU A 85 -3.51 19.36 -8.47
C LEU A 85 -2.65 20.43 -9.16
N SER A 86 -2.06 21.35 -8.37
CA SER A 86 -1.01 22.24 -8.88
C SER A 86 0.19 21.43 -9.38
N GLU A 87 1.01 21.99 -10.26
CA GLU A 87 2.14 21.26 -10.86
C GLU A 87 3.12 20.71 -9.80
N GLU A 88 3.44 21.52 -8.79
CA GLU A 88 4.31 21.13 -7.68
C GLU A 88 3.76 19.91 -6.93
N VAL A 89 2.48 19.96 -6.56
CA VAL A 89 1.82 18.86 -5.84
C VAL A 89 1.68 17.63 -6.76
N ALA A 90 1.34 17.83 -8.03
CA ALA A 90 1.23 16.76 -9.02
C ALA A 90 2.57 16.05 -9.27
N SER A 91 3.69 16.76 -9.16
CA SER A 91 5.05 16.21 -9.23
C SER A 91 5.36 15.39 -7.97
N ALA A 92 5.14 15.95 -6.78
CA ALA A 92 5.38 15.24 -5.52
C ALA A 92 4.57 13.94 -5.42
N VAL A 93 3.28 13.99 -5.77
CA VAL A 93 2.38 12.82 -5.79
C VAL A 93 2.83 11.78 -6.83
N PHE A 94 3.34 12.21 -7.98
CA PHE A 94 3.85 11.28 -8.98
C PHE A 94 5.07 10.51 -8.46
N HIS A 95 6.01 11.19 -7.79
CA HIS A 95 7.16 10.52 -7.19
C HIS A 95 6.77 9.61 -6.02
N MET A 96 5.81 10.04 -5.17
CA MET A 96 5.27 9.19 -4.11
C MET A 96 4.64 7.92 -4.68
N ARG A 97 3.86 8.04 -5.77
CA ARG A 97 3.31 6.90 -6.50
C ARG A 97 4.43 5.98 -6.98
N LYS A 98 5.50 6.51 -7.58
CA LYS A 98 6.63 5.71 -8.08
C LYS A 98 7.26 4.88 -6.97
N THR A 99 7.48 5.46 -5.79
CA THR A 99 7.99 4.72 -4.62
C THR A 99 7.07 3.57 -4.21
N PHE A 100 5.74 3.74 -4.29
CA PHE A 100 4.81 2.63 -4.05
C PHE A 100 4.88 1.57 -5.14
N GLU A 101 4.91 1.97 -6.41
CA GLU A 101 5.02 1.01 -7.51
C GLU A 101 6.29 0.17 -7.41
N ASP A 102 7.41 0.77 -6.99
CA ASP A 102 8.68 0.06 -6.77
C ASP A 102 8.60 -0.91 -5.58
N LEU A 103 7.89 -0.53 -4.50
CA LEU A 103 7.64 -1.41 -3.35
C LEU A 103 6.76 -2.61 -3.71
N LEU A 104 5.84 -2.42 -4.65
CA LEU A 104 4.81 -3.40 -5.01
C LEU A 104 5.15 -4.23 -6.25
N GLY A 105 6.18 -3.84 -6.99
CA GLY A 105 6.56 -4.47 -8.26
C GLY A 105 5.61 -4.13 -9.43
N GLY A 106 4.87 -3.01 -9.37
CA GLY A 106 3.96 -2.62 -10.45
C GLY A 106 2.89 -1.59 -10.10
N ARG A 107 1.98 -1.34 -11.06
CA ARG A 107 0.84 -0.42 -10.89
C ARG A 107 -0.23 -1.01 -9.99
N LEU A 108 -0.94 -0.14 -9.26
CA LEU A 108 -2.06 -0.50 -8.37
C LEU A 108 -3.26 -1.11 -9.10
N LYS A 109 -3.53 -0.59 -10.30
CA LYS A 109 -4.63 -1.00 -11.16
C LYS A 109 -4.12 -0.93 -12.59
N LEU A 110 -4.39 -1.98 -13.35
CA LEU A 110 -4.11 -2.04 -14.79
C LEU A 110 -5.12 -1.20 -15.55
#